data_AF-A0A9E2XM83-F1
#
_entry.id   AF-A0A9E2XM83-F1
#
_cell.length_a   1.000
_cell.length_b   1.000
_cell.length_c   1.000
_cell.angle_alpha   90.00
_cell.angle_beta   90.00
_cell.angle_gamma   90.00
#
_symmetry.space_group_name_H-M   'P 1'
#
loop_
_entity.id
_entity.type
_entity.pdbx_description
1 polymer ?
#
loop_
_entity_poly.entity_id
_entity_poly.type
_entity_poly.pdbx_seq_one_letter_code
_entity_poly.pdbx_strand_id
1 'polypeptide(L)'
;MPDGLILTRDELLSSHAYASLQVEAGYRLHGGFLGDGRYASPRTLARAPAVERWAQALIDRGGTLIDVSRSILPTPIWPNYAQSKMLLEAGLDRTFWTSLTTTGIVEARGVALCAMTPPDFQPLVQEDLSVTLTGHLGKGLLWAHGADEGGDPADRTVRAHDAMWFAVRDMVFAKGLYPEPEVERVTRTEPERQMPQIPAAHENLVKFLMSLLVVEVRAEAFFTHCCDLLRDPELFVDRRAAAEHAAEIIERIRQDEAIHVRYLQVFLSELRSFTFGAIGGGAIGGGAIRGGDVKGATFIDPIWDRVRGFVQPERQRTMYAAIQAEAGQKLGPEKAAAFLAELDKLGTQSATGKARQAA
;
A
#
# COMPACT_ATOMS: atom_id res chain seq x y z
N MET A 1 -5.81 -14.79 -24.21
CA MET A 1 -6.15 -14.33 -22.85
C MET A 1 -7.60 -14.69 -22.61
N PRO A 2 -8.04 -15.09 -21.41
CA PRO A 2 -9.44 -15.37 -21.18
C PRO A 2 -10.24 -14.06 -21.34
N ASP A 3 -11.10 -13.99 -22.34
CA ASP A 3 -11.95 -12.83 -22.66
C ASP A 3 -13.14 -12.66 -21.68
N GLY A 4 -13.08 -13.31 -20.52
CA GLY A 4 -14.19 -13.42 -19.55
C GLY A 4 -14.03 -12.56 -18.30
N LEU A 5 -15.16 -12.30 -17.65
CA LEU A 5 -15.25 -11.74 -16.29
C LEU A 5 -15.21 -12.83 -15.20
N ILE A 6 -15.12 -14.10 -15.61
CA ILE A 6 -15.04 -15.25 -14.71
C ILE A 6 -13.64 -15.83 -14.84
N LEU A 7 -12.89 -15.84 -13.75
CA LEU A 7 -11.56 -16.42 -13.68
C LEU A 7 -11.47 -17.48 -12.60
N THR A 8 -10.69 -18.51 -12.92
CA THR A 8 -10.23 -19.52 -11.97
C THR A 8 -9.13 -18.95 -11.07
N ARG A 9 -8.84 -19.66 -9.98
CA ARG A 9 -7.69 -19.34 -9.12
C ARG A 9 -6.39 -19.35 -9.91
N ASP A 10 -6.15 -20.38 -10.71
CA ASP A 10 -4.89 -20.55 -11.43
C ASP A 10 -4.66 -19.43 -12.45
N GLU A 11 -5.71 -18.96 -13.11
CA GLU A 11 -5.61 -17.80 -13.99
C GLU A 11 -5.26 -16.53 -13.19
N LEU A 12 -5.93 -16.28 -12.06
CA LEU A 12 -5.64 -15.11 -11.21
C LEU A 12 -4.23 -15.12 -10.63
N LEU A 13 -3.64 -16.30 -10.44
CA LEU A 13 -2.29 -16.48 -9.91
C LEU A 13 -1.23 -16.69 -11.01
N SER A 14 -1.60 -16.57 -12.28
CA SER A 14 -0.67 -16.76 -13.39
C SER A 14 0.28 -15.58 -13.57
N SER A 15 1.58 -15.88 -13.64
CA SER A 15 2.64 -14.92 -13.99
C SER A 15 2.98 -15.02 -15.48
N HIS A 16 3.59 -13.96 -16.01
CA HIS A 16 4.20 -14.01 -17.33
C HIS A 16 5.34 -15.03 -17.39
N ALA A 17 5.63 -15.56 -18.59
CA ALA A 17 6.83 -16.34 -18.82
C ALA A 17 8.05 -15.40 -18.82
N TYR A 18 8.81 -15.40 -17.73
CA TYR A 18 10.01 -14.58 -17.60
C TYR A 18 11.17 -15.18 -18.39
N ALA A 19 11.85 -14.35 -19.18
CA ALA A 19 13.11 -14.69 -19.83
C ALA A 19 14.27 -14.71 -18.83
N SER A 20 14.22 -13.85 -17.81
CA SER A 20 15.14 -13.85 -16.67
C SER A 20 14.43 -13.46 -15.38
N LEU A 21 14.93 -13.98 -14.25
CA LEU A 21 14.38 -13.71 -12.92
C LEU A 21 14.98 -12.41 -12.36
N GLN A 22 14.23 -11.75 -11.47
CA GLN A 22 14.77 -10.64 -10.71
C GLN A 22 15.68 -11.15 -9.57
N VAL A 23 16.94 -10.72 -9.58
CA VAL A 23 17.91 -11.00 -8.53
C VAL A 23 18.66 -9.71 -8.20
N GLU A 24 18.51 -9.21 -6.97
CA GLU A 24 19.04 -7.91 -6.56
C GLU A 24 19.74 -8.02 -5.22
N ALA A 25 20.95 -7.48 -5.07
CA ALA A 25 21.73 -7.54 -3.82
C ALA A 25 21.84 -8.96 -3.18
N GLY A 26 21.80 -10.00 -4.03
CA GLY A 26 21.83 -11.41 -3.61
C GLY A 26 20.48 -11.98 -3.17
N TYR A 27 19.39 -11.23 -3.30
CA TYR A 27 18.02 -11.66 -3.06
C TYR A 27 17.39 -12.13 -4.37
N ARG A 28 16.77 -13.32 -4.36
CA ARG A 28 15.89 -13.76 -5.44
C ARG A 28 14.49 -13.22 -5.18
N LEU A 29 13.99 -12.38 -6.07
CA LEU A 29 12.76 -11.60 -5.87
C LEU A 29 11.67 -12.07 -6.86
N HIS A 30 10.42 -11.80 -6.52
CA HIS A 30 9.28 -12.05 -7.39
C HIS A 30 9.28 -11.13 -8.61
N GLY A 31 8.40 -11.40 -9.56
CA GLY A 31 8.47 -10.76 -10.86
C GLY A 31 9.64 -11.27 -11.70
N GLY A 32 9.87 -10.62 -12.83
CA GLY A 32 10.96 -10.95 -13.73
C GLY A 32 10.93 -10.14 -15.00
N PHE A 33 11.85 -10.42 -15.91
CA PHE A 33 12.00 -9.66 -17.14
C PHE A 33 11.54 -10.49 -18.34
N LEU A 34 10.89 -9.82 -19.28
CA LEU A 34 10.50 -10.40 -20.56
C LEU A 34 11.70 -10.44 -21.52
N GLY A 35 11.55 -11.09 -22.67
CA GLY A 35 12.63 -11.24 -23.66
C GLY A 35 13.18 -9.93 -24.23
N ASP A 36 12.45 -8.82 -24.07
CA ASP A 36 12.87 -7.46 -24.46
C ASP A 36 13.46 -6.65 -23.29
N GLY A 37 13.65 -7.27 -22.13
CA GLY A 37 14.23 -6.64 -20.94
C GLY A 37 13.25 -5.83 -20.09
N ARG A 38 11.96 -5.72 -20.47
CA ARG A 38 10.96 -5.04 -19.63
C ARG A 38 10.61 -5.89 -18.41
N TYR A 39 10.49 -5.24 -17.25
CA TYR A 39 9.99 -5.86 -16.03
C TYR A 39 8.50 -6.18 -16.15
N ALA A 40 8.11 -7.36 -15.68
CA ALA A 40 6.74 -7.82 -15.59
C ALA A 40 6.45 -8.30 -14.18
N SER A 41 5.45 -7.66 -13.58
CA SER A 41 4.96 -7.94 -12.24
C SER A 41 4.56 -9.41 -12.05
N PRO A 42 4.67 -9.95 -10.83
CA PRO A 42 4.18 -11.28 -10.53
C PRO A 42 2.65 -11.37 -10.61
N ARG A 43 2.14 -12.51 -11.06
CA ARG A 43 0.71 -12.85 -11.00
C ARG A 43 -0.19 -11.84 -11.71
N THR A 44 0.31 -11.11 -12.72
CA THR A 44 -0.46 -10.08 -13.45
C THR A 44 -0.92 -10.52 -14.84
N LEU A 45 -0.53 -11.70 -15.31
CA LEU A 45 -0.83 -12.16 -16.67
C LEU A 45 -2.33 -12.10 -16.97
N ALA A 46 -3.17 -12.71 -16.13
CA ALA A 46 -4.62 -12.59 -16.26
C ALA A 46 -5.25 -11.61 -15.26
N ARG A 47 -4.68 -11.47 -14.06
CA ARG A 47 -5.23 -10.64 -12.97
C ARG A 47 -5.39 -9.17 -13.37
N ALA A 48 -4.33 -8.54 -13.90
CA ALA A 48 -4.37 -7.12 -14.26
C ALA A 48 -5.45 -6.79 -15.31
N PRO A 49 -5.49 -7.46 -16.48
CA PRO A 49 -6.55 -7.18 -17.46
C PRO A 49 -7.95 -7.58 -16.96
N ALA A 50 -8.09 -8.58 -16.09
CA ALA A 50 -9.38 -8.93 -15.49
C ALA A 50 -9.91 -7.81 -14.58
N VAL A 51 -9.06 -7.22 -13.75
CA VAL A 51 -9.43 -6.09 -12.89
C VAL A 51 -9.90 -4.89 -13.70
N GLU A 52 -9.23 -4.59 -14.82
CA GLU A 52 -9.69 -3.52 -15.73
C GLU A 52 -11.04 -3.85 -16.36
N ARG A 53 -11.29 -5.11 -16.74
CA ARG A 53 -12.60 -5.51 -17.27
C ARG A 53 -13.71 -5.41 -16.22
N TRP A 54 -13.46 -5.78 -14.96
CA TRP A 54 -14.44 -5.58 -13.88
C TRP A 54 -14.70 -4.10 -13.61
N ALA A 55 -13.66 -3.26 -13.66
CA ALA A 55 -13.80 -1.81 -13.54
C ALA A 55 -14.66 -1.23 -14.69
N GLN A 56 -14.39 -1.63 -15.93
CA GLN A 56 -15.16 -1.18 -17.08
C GLN A 56 -16.61 -1.67 -17.01
N ALA A 57 -16.83 -2.94 -16.65
CA ALA A 57 -18.17 -3.48 -16.45
C ALA A 57 -18.95 -2.75 -15.34
N LEU A 58 -18.26 -2.18 -14.34
CA LEU A 58 -18.88 -1.31 -13.33
C LEU A 58 -19.29 0.04 -13.90
N ILE A 59 -18.47 0.64 -14.74
CA ILE A 59 -18.76 1.91 -15.40
C ILE A 59 -19.92 1.74 -16.40
N ASP A 60 -19.91 0.67 -17.20
CA ASP A 60 -20.92 0.41 -18.23
C ASP A 60 -22.33 0.23 -17.65
N ARG A 61 -22.44 -0.28 -16.41
CA ARG A 61 -23.72 -0.38 -15.68
C ARG A 61 -24.10 0.89 -14.91
N GLY A 62 -23.40 2.01 -15.15
CA GLY A 62 -23.67 3.31 -14.54
C GLY A 62 -23.04 3.52 -13.15
N GLY A 63 -22.11 2.64 -12.74
CA GLY A 63 -21.35 2.80 -11.51
C GLY A 63 -20.22 3.82 -11.64
N THR A 64 -19.60 4.18 -10.51
CA THR A 64 -18.44 5.08 -10.45
C THR A 64 -17.37 4.51 -9.55
N LEU A 65 -16.11 4.72 -9.92
CA LEU A 65 -14.98 4.33 -9.09
C LEU A 65 -14.76 5.33 -7.95
N ILE A 66 -14.42 4.83 -6.77
CA ILE A 66 -13.96 5.65 -5.65
C ILE A 66 -12.65 6.36 -6.05
N ASP A 67 -12.51 7.62 -5.63
CA ASP A 67 -11.29 8.39 -5.84
C ASP A 67 -10.13 7.79 -5.03
N VAL A 68 -9.06 7.43 -5.74
CA VAL A 68 -7.80 6.92 -5.17
C VAL A 68 -6.62 7.83 -5.53
N SER A 69 -6.91 9.05 -5.99
CA SER A 69 -5.88 10.05 -6.25
C SER A 69 -5.18 10.46 -4.95
N ARG A 70 -3.96 10.97 -5.06
CA ARG A 70 -3.21 11.50 -3.90
C ARG A 70 -3.95 12.63 -3.16
N SER A 71 -4.95 13.26 -3.79
CA SER A 71 -5.74 14.33 -3.20
C SER A 71 -6.58 13.87 -1.99
N ILE A 72 -6.82 12.57 -1.84
CA ILE A 72 -7.54 12.01 -0.68
C ILE A 72 -6.70 12.01 0.59
N LEU A 73 -5.38 12.25 0.49
CA LEU A 73 -4.45 12.18 1.62
C LEU A 73 -4.25 13.57 2.25
N PRO A 74 -4.53 13.73 3.56
CA PRO A 74 -4.53 15.05 4.19
C PRO A 74 -3.14 15.56 4.56
N THR A 75 -2.09 14.72 4.51
CA THR A 75 -0.77 15.06 5.04
C THR A 75 0.33 14.74 4.03
N PRO A 76 1.27 15.68 3.78
CA PRO A 76 2.46 15.38 3.01
C PRO A 76 3.39 14.47 3.80
N ILE A 77 4.39 13.92 3.09
CA ILE A 77 5.45 13.14 3.72
C ILE A 77 6.25 13.99 4.69
N TRP A 78 6.60 13.35 5.80
CA TRP A 78 7.46 13.92 6.81
C TRP A 78 8.54 12.88 7.21
N PRO A 79 9.83 13.24 7.28
CA PRO A 79 10.38 14.55 6.90
C PRO A 79 10.21 14.79 5.40
N ASN A 80 9.99 16.04 5.00
CA ASN A 80 9.87 16.35 3.56
C ASN A 80 11.21 16.15 2.83
N TYR A 81 11.23 16.30 1.50
CA TYR A 81 12.43 16.09 0.69
C TYR A 81 13.63 16.94 1.17
N ALA A 82 13.44 18.24 1.36
CA ALA A 82 14.53 19.13 1.80
C ALA A 82 15.08 18.75 3.17
N GLN A 83 14.20 18.39 4.11
CA GLN A 83 14.60 17.89 5.42
C GLN A 83 15.37 16.58 5.32
N SER A 84 14.90 15.64 4.50
CA SER A 84 15.54 14.34 4.30
C SER A 84 16.90 14.46 3.63
N LYS A 85 17.03 15.35 2.64
CA LYS A 85 18.30 15.68 2.01
C LYS A 85 19.30 16.26 3.02
N MET A 86 18.88 17.25 3.80
CA MET A 86 19.72 17.86 4.83
C MET A 86 20.21 16.83 5.87
N LEU A 87 19.35 15.88 6.27
CA LEU A 87 19.73 14.78 7.16
C LEU A 87 20.81 13.88 6.52
N LEU A 88 20.63 13.49 5.26
CA LEU A 88 21.58 12.65 4.55
C LEU A 88 22.94 13.33 4.31
N GLU A 89 22.95 14.61 3.94
CA GLU A 89 24.17 15.41 3.77
C GLU A 89 24.98 15.54 5.08
N ALA A 90 24.28 15.63 6.22
CA ALA A 90 24.90 15.66 7.54
C ALA A 90 25.36 14.27 8.04
N GLY A 91 25.17 13.21 7.25
CA GLY A 91 25.45 11.83 7.64
C GLY A 91 24.49 11.30 8.72
N LEU A 92 23.30 11.92 8.86
CA LEU A 92 22.21 11.49 9.75
C LEU A 92 21.23 10.59 8.99
N ASP A 93 21.75 9.47 8.53
CA ASP A 93 21.09 8.51 7.63
C ASP A 93 20.07 7.59 8.32
N ARG A 94 19.99 7.61 9.66
CA ARG A 94 19.12 6.69 10.43
C ARG A 94 17.69 6.72 9.98
N THR A 95 17.16 7.90 9.79
CA THR A 95 15.77 8.10 9.40
C THR A 95 15.47 7.43 8.05
N PHE A 96 16.39 7.53 7.10
CA PHE A 96 16.18 6.99 5.76
C PHE A 96 16.28 5.46 5.74
N TRP A 97 17.38 4.87 6.24
CA TRP A 97 17.53 3.41 6.23
C TRP A 97 16.49 2.71 7.13
N THR A 98 16.11 3.33 8.25
CA THR A 98 15.07 2.80 9.14
C THR A 98 13.72 2.79 8.43
N SER A 99 13.42 3.83 7.63
CA SER A 99 12.18 3.88 6.85
C SER A 99 12.13 2.77 5.80
N LEU A 100 13.21 2.56 5.02
CA LEU A 100 13.29 1.46 4.06
C LEU A 100 13.08 0.10 4.74
N THR A 101 13.78 -0.16 5.85
CA THR A 101 13.68 -1.44 6.58
C THR A 101 12.30 -1.64 7.20
N THR A 102 11.73 -0.58 7.79
CA THR A 102 10.39 -0.62 8.41
C THR A 102 9.32 -0.93 7.36
N THR A 103 9.42 -0.34 6.16
CA THR A 103 8.50 -0.64 5.07
C THR A 103 8.53 -2.12 4.70
N GLY A 104 9.72 -2.70 4.47
CA GLY A 104 9.85 -4.14 4.21
C GLY A 104 9.30 -5.02 5.34
N ILE A 105 9.51 -4.65 6.61
CA ILE A 105 8.93 -5.38 7.76
C ILE A 105 7.40 -5.28 7.80
N VAL A 106 6.83 -4.14 7.40
CA VAL A 106 5.38 -3.92 7.37
C VAL A 106 4.75 -4.71 6.23
N GLU A 107 5.33 -4.67 5.02
CA GLU A 107 4.87 -5.43 3.86
C GLU A 107 4.99 -6.95 4.09
N ALA A 108 6.02 -7.41 4.81
CA ALA A 108 6.10 -8.82 5.24
C ALA A 108 4.85 -9.30 6.00
N ARG A 109 4.12 -8.39 6.67
CA ARG A 109 2.86 -8.72 7.37
C ARG A 109 1.71 -8.96 6.41
N GLY A 110 1.78 -8.42 5.19
CA GLY A 110 0.80 -8.61 4.11
C GLY A 110 0.59 -10.08 3.74
N VAL A 111 1.58 -10.96 3.99
CA VAL A 111 1.43 -12.42 3.84
C VAL A 111 0.23 -13.00 4.60
N ALA A 112 -0.26 -12.32 5.64
CA ALA A 112 -1.48 -12.70 6.36
C ALA A 112 -2.71 -12.78 5.44
N LEU A 113 -2.75 -12.01 4.35
CA LEU A 113 -3.83 -12.06 3.35
C LEU A 113 -3.92 -13.41 2.65
N CYS A 114 -2.81 -14.15 2.53
CA CYS A 114 -2.79 -15.50 1.96
C CYS A 114 -3.61 -16.51 2.77
N ALA A 115 -3.80 -16.27 4.06
CA ALA A 115 -4.59 -17.12 4.96
C ALA A 115 -6.04 -16.62 5.13
N MET A 116 -6.39 -15.48 4.54
CA MET A 116 -7.71 -14.88 4.73
C MET A 116 -8.78 -15.62 3.92
N THR A 117 -9.89 -15.96 4.58
CA THR A 117 -11.10 -16.44 3.91
C THR A 117 -12.17 -15.35 4.00
N PRO A 118 -12.43 -14.59 2.91
CA PRO A 118 -13.45 -13.55 2.93
C PRO A 118 -14.84 -14.21 3.05
N PRO A 119 -15.79 -13.63 3.81
CA PRO A 119 -17.16 -14.12 3.82
C PRO A 119 -17.84 -13.91 2.47
N ASP A 120 -18.81 -14.77 2.16
CA ASP A 120 -19.58 -14.67 0.92
C ASP A 120 -20.57 -13.49 0.98
N PHE A 121 -20.48 -12.59 -0.01
CA PHE A 121 -21.37 -11.43 -0.14
C PHE A 121 -22.65 -11.73 -0.94
N GLN A 122 -22.68 -12.81 -1.72
CA GLN A 122 -23.82 -13.08 -2.60
C GLN A 122 -25.16 -13.16 -1.87
N PRO A 123 -25.27 -13.76 -0.66
CA PRO A 123 -26.54 -13.80 0.08
C PRO A 123 -27.04 -12.42 0.54
N LEU A 124 -26.17 -11.40 0.55
CA LEU A 124 -26.49 -10.05 1.01
C LEU A 124 -26.85 -9.11 -0.15
N VAL A 125 -26.46 -9.46 -1.37
CA VAL A 125 -26.49 -8.59 -2.54
C VAL A 125 -27.45 -9.15 -3.60
N GLN A 126 -28.26 -8.29 -4.20
CA GLN A 126 -29.22 -8.70 -5.23
C GLN A 126 -28.56 -8.96 -6.59
N GLU A 127 -27.51 -8.22 -6.92
CA GLU A 127 -26.75 -8.40 -8.14
C GLU A 127 -26.00 -9.75 -8.15
N ASP A 128 -25.88 -10.35 -9.33
CA ASP A 128 -25.07 -11.56 -9.53
C ASP A 128 -23.57 -11.20 -9.40
N LEU A 129 -22.92 -11.73 -8.37
CA LEU A 129 -21.51 -11.49 -8.11
C LEU A 129 -20.58 -12.44 -8.89
N SER A 130 -21.11 -13.46 -9.56
CA SER A 130 -20.30 -14.48 -10.24
C SER A 130 -19.38 -13.91 -11.32
N VAL A 131 -19.74 -12.74 -11.88
CA VAL A 131 -19.02 -11.99 -12.93
C VAL A 131 -18.39 -10.69 -12.43
N THR A 132 -18.33 -10.47 -11.11
CA THR A 132 -17.79 -9.24 -10.51
C THR A 132 -16.45 -9.50 -9.84
N LEU A 133 -15.69 -8.43 -9.58
CA LEU A 133 -14.45 -8.55 -8.82
C LEU A 133 -14.74 -9.08 -7.41
N THR A 134 -15.83 -8.61 -6.81
CA THR A 134 -16.31 -9.01 -5.48
C THR A 134 -16.49 -10.53 -5.37
N GLY A 135 -17.10 -11.19 -6.38
CA GLY A 135 -17.22 -12.66 -6.41
C GLY A 135 -15.91 -13.41 -6.65
N HIS A 136 -14.83 -12.72 -6.98
CA HIS A 136 -13.49 -13.28 -7.18
C HIS A 136 -12.50 -12.96 -6.04
N LEU A 137 -12.92 -12.17 -5.05
CA LEU A 137 -12.06 -11.73 -3.94
C LEU A 137 -11.33 -12.91 -3.26
N GLY A 138 -12.09 -13.95 -2.89
CA GLY A 138 -11.57 -15.15 -2.25
C GLY A 138 -10.98 -16.19 -3.21
N LYS A 139 -11.17 -16.06 -4.53
CA LYS A 139 -10.66 -17.04 -5.50
C LYS A 139 -9.15 -16.92 -5.71
N GLY A 140 -8.58 -15.73 -5.51
CA GLY A 140 -7.14 -15.52 -5.64
C GLY A 140 -6.65 -14.11 -5.40
N LEU A 141 -7.53 -13.09 -5.40
CA LEU A 141 -7.10 -11.68 -5.29
C LEU A 141 -6.40 -11.36 -3.97
N LEU A 142 -6.99 -11.76 -2.83
CA LEU A 142 -6.36 -11.56 -1.52
C LEU A 142 -5.06 -12.35 -1.37
N TRP A 143 -5.06 -13.59 -1.88
CA TRP A 143 -3.86 -14.42 -1.82
C TRP A 143 -2.72 -13.83 -2.66
N ALA A 144 -3.03 -13.36 -3.87
CA ALA A 144 -2.04 -12.75 -4.75
C ALA A 144 -1.43 -11.50 -4.10
N HIS A 145 -2.26 -10.62 -3.55
CA HIS A 145 -1.81 -9.45 -2.78
C HIS A 145 -0.86 -9.90 -1.65
N GLY A 146 -1.28 -10.84 -0.78
CA GLY A 146 -0.42 -11.26 0.33
C GLY A 146 0.92 -11.87 -0.09
N ALA A 147 0.94 -12.60 -1.21
CA ALA A 147 2.16 -13.20 -1.76
C ALA A 147 3.05 -12.18 -2.47
N ASP A 148 2.48 -11.09 -2.98
CA ASP A 148 3.20 -9.95 -3.53
C ASP A 148 3.87 -9.13 -2.41
N GLU A 149 3.24 -9.01 -1.25
CA GLU A 149 3.81 -8.26 -0.12
C GLU A 149 4.87 -9.04 0.66
N GLY A 150 4.56 -10.26 1.10
CA GLY A 150 5.38 -11.02 2.06
C GLY A 150 5.90 -12.36 1.55
N GLY A 151 5.72 -12.65 0.26
CA GLY A 151 6.18 -13.87 -0.39
C GLY A 151 5.19 -15.03 -0.32
N ASP A 152 5.41 -16.00 -1.21
CA ASP A 152 4.60 -17.21 -1.26
C ASP A 152 4.83 -18.07 -0.01
N PRO A 153 3.80 -18.37 0.80
CA PRO A 153 3.95 -19.23 1.96
C PRO A 153 4.46 -20.65 1.63
N ALA A 154 4.21 -21.12 0.41
CA ALA A 154 4.61 -22.43 -0.09
C ALA A 154 6.00 -22.44 -0.74
N ASP A 155 6.46 -21.32 -1.30
CA ASP A 155 7.81 -21.17 -1.87
C ASP A 155 8.53 -19.95 -1.27
N ARG A 156 9.35 -20.20 -0.24
CA ARG A 156 10.16 -19.16 0.41
C ARG A 156 11.49 -18.90 -0.29
N THR A 157 11.78 -19.57 -1.41
CA THR A 157 13.01 -19.37 -2.17
C THR A 157 12.96 -18.11 -3.03
N VAL A 158 11.75 -17.61 -3.29
CA VAL A 158 11.48 -16.33 -3.95
C VAL A 158 10.89 -15.39 -2.91
N ARG A 159 11.48 -14.20 -2.76
CA ARG A 159 11.03 -13.15 -1.84
C ARG A 159 10.22 -12.10 -2.57
N ALA A 160 9.55 -11.21 -1.85
CA ALA A 160 8.58 -10.30 -2.42
C ALA A 160 8.93 -8.85 -2.06
N HIS A 161 7.94 -7.93 -1.97
CA HIS A 161 8.22 -6.54 -1.64
C HIS A 161 9.00 -6.42 -0.32
N ASP A 162 8.68 -7.27 0.66
CA ASP A 162 9.41 -7.41 1.92
C ASP A 162 10.94 -7.35 1.73
N ALA A 163 11.50 -8.19 0.86
CA ALA A 163 12.93 -8.27 0.61
C ALA A 163 13.43 -7.29 -0.46
N MET A 164 12.56 -6.78 -1.33
CA MET A 164 12.93 -5.73 -2.28
C MET A 164 13.41 -4.48 -1.52
N TRP A 165 12.75 -4.09 -0.43
CA TRP A 165 13.21 -2.98 0.41
C TRP A 165 14.55 -3.24 1.09
N PHE A 166 14.82 -4.48 1.51
CA PHE A 166 16.13 -4.85 2.05
C PHE A 166 17.20 -4.80 0.95
N ALA A 167 16.88 -5.22 -0.28
CA ALA A 167 17.79 -5.11 -1.41
C ALA A 167 18.13 -3.65 -1.73
N VAL A 168 17.14 -2.76 -1.74
CA VAL A 168 17.33 -1.30 -1.90
C VAL A 168 18.25 -0.75 -0.82
N ARG A 169 17.96 -1.03 0.46
CA ARG A 169 18.77 -0.58 1.59
C ARG A 169 20.21 -1.09 1.49
N ASP A 170 20.38 -2.38 1.30
CA ASP A 170 21.69 -3.05 1.30
C ASP A 170 22.55 -2.61 0.11
N MET A 171 21.92 -2.30 -1.02
CA MET A 171 22.60 -1.75 -2.20
C MET A 171 23.19 -0.36 -1.94
N VAL A 172 22.46 0.48 -1.21
CA VAL A 172 22.86 1.87 -0.95
C VAL A 172 23.77 1.99 0.27
N PHE A 173 23.57 1.17 1.30
CA PHE A 173 24.27 1.31 2.59
C PHE A 173 25.25 0.18 2.92
N ALA A 174 25.40 -0.80 2.04
CA ALA A 174 26.06 -2.08 2.29
C ALA A 174 25.26 -3.02 3.19
N LYS A 175 25.26 -4.29 2.79
CA LYS A 175 24.54 -5.38 3.44
C LYS A 175 25.01 -5.57 4.88
N GLY A 176 24.06 -5.60 5.80
CA GLY A 176 24.31 -5.85 7.23
C GLY A 176 24.93 -4.66 7.98
N LEU A 177 24.99 -3.47 7.38
CA LEU A 177 25.51 -2.28 8.08
C LEU A 177 24.61 -1.87 9.25
N TYR A 178 23.30 -1.97 9.09
CA TYR A 178 22.33 -1.52 10.09
C TYR A 178 21.49 -2.68 10.66
N PRO A 179 21.10 -2.60 11.94
CA PRO A 179 20.22 -3.58 12.56
C PRO A 179 18.80 -3.46 12.01
N GLU A 180 18.02 -4.53 12.15
CA GLU A 180 16.58 -4.46 11.92
C GLU A 180 15.89 -3.74 13.08
N PRO A 181 15.08 -2.70 12.82
CA PRO A 181 14.35 -1.99 13.87
C PRO A 181 13.20 -2.85 14.39
N GLU A 182 12.89 -2.72 15.67
CA GLU A 182 11.63 -3.24 16.21
C GLU A 182 10.47 -2.39 15.69
N VAL A 183 9.53 -3.04 15.00
CA VAL A 183 8.33 -2.39 14.47
C VAL A 183 7.14 -2.94 15.24
N GLU A 184 6.52 -2.14 16.09
CA GLU A 184 5.32 -2.58 16.82
C GLU A 184 4.14 -2.83 15.86
N ARG A 185 3.24 -3.73 16.28
CA ARG A 185 1.94 -3.86 15.64
C ARG A 185 1.00 -2.87 16.30
N VAL A 186 0.65 -1.81 15.58
CA VAL A 186 -0.38 -0.88 16.05
C VAL A 186 -1.74 -1.57 15.94
N THR A 187 -2.26 -2.05 17.06
CA THR A 187 -3.65 -2.54 17.15
C THR A 187 -4.58 -1.35 17.28
N ARG A 188 -5.42 -1.14 16.28
CA ARG A 188 -6.49 -0.15 16.37
C ARG A 188 -7.65 -0.75 17.15
N THR A 189 -8.09 -0.08 18.21
CA THR A 189 -9.39 -0.39 18.83
C THR A 189 -10.46 0.02 17.84
N GLU A 190 -11.11 -0.95 17.20
CA GLU A 190 -12.24 -0.66 16.32
C GLU A 190 -13.42 -0.14 17.17
N PRO A 191 -14.10 0.93 16.74
CA PRO A 191 -15.32 1.37 17.40
C PRO A 191 -16.42 0.29 17.30
N GLU A 192 -17.53 0.50 18.02
CA GLU A 192 -18.77 -0.28 17.85
C GLU A 192 -19.19 -0.40 16.37
N ARG A 193 -20.06 -1.36 16.05
CA ARG A 193 -20.59 -1.62 14.70
C ARG A 193 -20.92 -0.31 13.97
N GLN A 194 -20.26 -0.05 12.83
CA GLN A 194 -20.43 1.15 12.02
C GLN A 194 -21.20 0.89 10.72
N MET A 195 -21.31 -0.38 10.29
CA MET A 195 -22.12 -0.81 9.15
C MET A 195 -23.10 -1.91 9.61
N PRO A 196 -24.05 -1.61 10.51
CA PRO A 196 -25.01 -2.59 11.04
C PRO A 196 -25.90 -3.24 9.95
N GLN A 197 -25.92 -2.68 8.74
CA GLN A 197 -26.63 -3.19 7.56
C GLN A 197 -26.07 -4.51 7.03
N ILE A 198 -24.84 -4.88 7.39
CA ILE A 198 -24.20 -6.15 7.00
C ILE A 198 -23.76 -6.93 8.25
N PRO A 199 -23.50 -8.25 8.18
CA PRO A 199 -22.96 -8.99 9.31
C PRO A 199 -21.58 -8.47 9.74
N ALA A 200 -21.21 -8.69 11.00
CA ALA A 200 -19.96 -8.18 11.57
C ALA A 200 -18.70 -8.67 10.82
N ALA A 201 -18.70 -9.92 10.34
CA ALA A 201 -17.58 -10.47 9.56
C ALA A 201 -17.36 -9.70 8.24
N HIS A 202 -18.44 -9.39 7.52
CA HIS A 202 -18.40 -8.60 6.29
C HIS A 202 -17.97 -7.17 6.57
N GLU A 203 -18.51 -6.54 7.61
CA GLU A 203 -18.11 -5.20 8.04
C GLU A 203 -16.61 -5.13 8.33
N ASN A 204 -16.09 -6.09 9.10
CA ASN A 204 -14.67 -6.13 9.46
C ASN A 204 -13.78 -6.28 8.22
N LEU A 205 -14.15 -7.15 7.27
CA LEU A 205 -13.43 -7.27 6.00
C LEU A 205 -13.46 -5.95 5.22
N VAL A 206 -14.63 -5.32 5.07
CA VAL A 206 -14.77 -4.07 4.31
C VAL A 206 -13.93 -2.96 4.93
N LYS A 207 -14.00 -2.77 6.26
CA LYS A 207 -13.17 -1.76 6.97
C LYS A 207 -11.67 -2.04 6.82
N PHE A 208 -11.29 -3.31 6.90
CA PHE A 208 -9.91 -3.72 6.73
C PHE A 208 -9.42 -3.39 5.31
N LEU A 209 -10.15 -3.78 4.26
CA LEU A 209 -9.78 -3.51 2.87
C LEU A 209 -9.84 -2.03 2.51
N MET A 210 -10.74 -1.24 3.10
CA MET A 210 -10.71 0.22 3.01
C MET A 210 -9.44 0.82 3.60
N SER A 211 -9.04 0.33 4.78
CA SER A 211 -7.83 0.80 5.45
C SER A 211 -6.59 0.41 4.65
N LEU A 212 -6.58 -0.81 4.10
CA LEU A 212 -5.52 -1.31 3.22
C LEU A 212 -5.40 -0.45 1.96
N LEU A 213 -6.51 -0.13 1.27
CA LEU A 213 -6.48 0.75 0.11
C LEU A 213 -5.85 2.11 0.43
N VAL A 214 -6.18 2.70 1.59
CA VAL A 214 -5.58 3.97 2.01
C VAL A 214 -4.08 3.83 2.30
N VAL A 215 -3.63 2.67 2.78
CA VAL A 215 -2.19 2.37 2.90
C VAL A 215 -1.54 2.33 1.53
N GLU A 216 -2.10 1.63 0.55
CA GLU A 216 -1.53 1.56 -0.81
C GLU A 216 -1.41 2.93 -1.47
N VAL A 217 -2.46 3.75 -1.36
CA VAL A 217 -2.44 5.12 -1.93
C VAL A 217 -1.40 6.00 -1.22
N ARG A 218 -1.13 5.77 0.08
CA ARG A 218 -0.08 6.49 0.83
C ARG A 218 1.32 6.03 0.48
N ALA A 219 1.49 4.75 0.22
CA ALA A 219 2.79 4.15 -0.08
C ALA A 219 3.43 4.82 -1.32
N GLU A 220 2.61 5.18 -2.32
CA GLU A 220 3.04 5.86 -3.53
C GLU A 220 3.77 7.20 -3.31
N ALA A 221 3.38 7.97 -2.28
CA ALA A 221 4.12 9.16 -1.92
C ALA A 221 5.53 8.79 -1.40
N PHE A 222 5.62 7.74 -0.58
CA PHE A 222 6.87 7.30 0.04
C PHE A 222 7.83 6.75 -1.01
N PHE A 223 7.31 6.01 -1.99
CA PHE A 223 8.09 5.52 -3.11
C PHE A 223 8.67 6.67 -3.92
N THR A 224 7.86 7.68 -4.25
CA THR A 224 8.32 8.90 -4.93
C THR A 224 9.44 9.59 -4.15
N HIS A 225 9.22 9.80 -2.84
CA HIS A 225 10.21 10.44 -1.96
C HIS A 225 11.54 9.68 -1.92
N CYS A 226 11.50 8.36 -1.86
CA CYS A 226 12.71 7.54 -1.88
C CYS A 226 13.42 7.62 -3.24
N CYS A 227 12.69 7.53 -4.35
CA CYS A 227 13.27 7.69 -5.69
C CYS A 227 13.94 9.06 -5.84
N ASP A 228 13.29 10.14 -5.39
CA ASP A 228 13.83 11.51 -5.49
C ASP A 228 15.15 11.65 -4.72
N LEU A 229 15.23 11.11 -3.50
CA LEU A 229 16.47 11.12 -2.71
C LEU A 229 17.56 10.25 -3.32
N LEU A 230 17.21 9.06 -3.82
CA LEU A 230 18.16 8.16 -4.46
C LEU A 230 18.69 8.72 -5.78
N ARG A 231 17.89 9.51 -6.51
CA ARG A 231 18.27 10.16 -7.78
C ARG A 231 18.88 11.55 -7.62
N ASP A 232 18.90 12.09 -6.41
CA ASP A 232 19.52 13.40 -6.14
C ASP A 232 21.03 13.37 -6.47
N PRO A 233 21.53 14.22 -7.37
CA PRO A 233 22.92 14.20 -7.81
C PRO A 233 23.93 14.57 -6.71
N GLU A 234 23.48 15.22 -5.62
CA GLU A 234 24.32 15.63 -4.49
C GLU A 234 24.36 14.55 -3.39
N LEU A 235 23.48 13.55 -3.45
CA LEU A 235 23.43 12.42 -2.52
C LEU A 235 24.08 11.17 -3.14
N PHE A 236 24.66 10.32 -2.28
CA PHE A 236 25.26 9.03 -2.66
C PHE A 236 26.31 9.14 -3.77
N VAL A 237 27.07 10.23 -3.79
CA VAL A 237 28.04 10.58 -4.87
C VAL A 237 29.08 9.49 -5.12
N ASP A 238 29.47 8.73 -4.10
CA ASP A 238 30.45 7.65 -4.16
C ASP A 238 29.86 6.33 -4.71
N ARG A 239 28.54 6.25 -4.88
CA ARG A 239 27.80 5.04 -5.27
C ARG A 239 26.59 5.33 -6.16
N ARG A 240 26.68 6.37 -7.00
CA ARG A 240 25.57 6.85 -7.84
C ARG A 240 24.88 5.78 -8.68
N ALA A 241 25.62 4.85 -9.27
CA ALA A 241 25.06 3.76 -10.06
C ALA A 241 24.20 2.81 -9.20
N ALA A 242 24.65 2.52 -7.97
CA ALA A 242 23.89 1.69 -7.03
C ALA A 242 22.64 2.43 -6.53
N ALA A 243 22.73 3.75 -6.31
CA ALA A 243 21.57 4.56 -5.93
C ALA A 243 20.51 4.64 -7.03
N GLU A 244 20.92 4.81 -8.30
CA GLU A 244 19.99 4.77 -9.45
C GLU A 244 19.30 3.40 -9.56
N HIS A 245 20.07 2.32 -9.48
CA HIS A 245 19.52 0.97 -9.57
C HIS A 245 18.58 0.65 -8.40
N ALA A 246 18.89 1.14 -7.20
CA ALA A 246 18.00 1.05 -6.06
C ALA A 246 16.67 1.80 -6.30
N ALA A 247 16.71 2.97 -6.96
CA ALA A 247 15.50 3.67 -7.37
C ALA A 247 14.71 2.87 -8.42
N GLU A 248 15.37 2.20 -9.38
CA GLU A 248 14.68 1.31 -10.33
C GLU A 248 13.97 0.15 -9.63
N ILE A 249 14.56 -0.44 -8.58
CA ILE A 249 13.89 -1.49 -7.79
C ILE A 249 12.62 -0.94 -7.15
N ILE A 250 12.65 0.30 -6.61
CA ILE A 250 11.45 0.94 -6.06
C ILE A 250 10.40 1.20 -7.16
N GLU A 251 10.81 1.61 -8.38
CA GLU A 251 9.87 1.74 -9.50
C GLU A 251 9.21 0.40 -9.87
N ARG A 252 9.91 -0.74 -9.69
CA ARG A 252 9.32 -2.07 -9.88
C ARG A 252 8.30 -2.39 -8.78
N ILE A 253 8.59 -2.07 -7.52
CA ILE A 253 7.60 -2.16 -6.42
C ILE A 253 6.38 -1.30 -6.76
N ARG A 254 6.58 -0.04 -7.19
CA ARG A 254 5.47 0.85 -7.63
C ARG A 254 4.62 0.24 -8.73
N GLN A 255 5.25 -0.43 -9.70
CA GLN A 255 4.54 -1.14 -10.76
C GLN A 255 3.70 -2.29 -10.20
N ASP A 256 4.25 -3.04 -9.25
CA ASP A 256 3.58 -4.16 -8.59
C ASP A 256 2.40 -3.68 -7.73
N GLU A 257 2.52 -2.55 -7.04
CA GLU A 257 1.44 -1.97 -6.22
C GLU A 257 0.23 -1.47 -7.02
N ALA A 258 0.42 -1.17 -8.31
CA ALA A 258 -0.66 -0.63 -9.14
C ALA A 258 -1.88 -1.56 -9.17
N ILE A 259 -1.67 -2.88 -9.18
CA ILE A 259 -2.78 -3.84 -9.16
C ILE A 259 -3.47 -3.91 -7.81
N HIS A 260 -2.74 -3.70 -6.69
CA HIS A 260 -3.29 -3.70 -5.34
C HIS A 260 -4.27 -2.54 -5.15
N VAL A 261 -3.84 -1.32 -5.48
CA VAL A 261 -4.70 -0.13 -5.49
C VAL A 261 -5.92 -0.39 -6.36
N ARG A 262 -5.70 -0.89 -7.57
CA ARG A 262 -6.76 -1.02 -8.58
C ARG A 262 -7.84 -2.02 -8.19
N TYR A 263 -7.48 -3.22 -7.74
CA TYR A 263 -8.50 -4.22 -7.38
C TYR A 263 -9.28 -3.80 -6.12
N LEU A 264 -8.61 -3.19 -5.14
CA LEU A 264 -9.27 -2.68 -3.93
C LEU A 264 -10.22 -1.53 -4.27
N GLN A 265 -9.81 -0.63 -5.18
CA GLN A 265 -10.67 0.43 -5.71
C GLN A 265 -11.94 -0.16 -6.32
N VAL A 266 -11.80 -1.13 -7.22
CA VAL A 266 -12.93 -1.77 -7.89
C VAL A 266 -13.82 -2.48 -6.86
N PHE A 267 -13.27 -3.28 -5.94
CA PHE A 267 -14.02 -3.95 -4.88
C PHE A 267 -14.93 -2.99 -4.11
N LEU A 268 -14.38 -1.90 -3.56
CA LEU A 268 -15.16 -0.95 -2.77
C LEU A 268 -16.19 -0.20 -3.63
N SER A 269 -15.86 0.08 -4.89
CA SER A 269 -16.75 0.76 -5.83
C SER A 269 -17.92 -0.13 -6.25
N GLU A 270 -17.67 -1.42 -6.44
CA GLU A 270 -18.69 -2.43 -6.67
C GLU A 270 -19.65 -2.51 -5.49
N LEU A 271 -19.13 -2.72 -4.27
CA LEU A 271 -19.96 -2.75 -3.06
C LEU A 271 -20.78 -1.46 -2.88
N ARG A 272 -20.22 -0.29 -3.21
CA ARG A 272 -20.95 0.99 -3.22
C ARG A 272 -22.17 0.97 -4.14
N SER A 273 -22.01 0.36 -5.32
CA SER A 273 -23.04 0.33 -6.38
C SER A 273 -24.15 -0.69 -6.12
N PHE A 274 -23.84 -1.76 -5.38
CA PHE A 274 -24.75 -2.88 -5.16
C PHE A 274 -25.94 -2.54 -4.26
N THR A 275 -26.98 -3.33 -4.44
CA THR A 275 -28.21 -3.31 -3.66
C THR A 275 -28.17 -4.42 -2.62
N PHE A 276 -28.16 -4.03 -1.36
CA PHE A 276 -28.19 -4.96 -0.24
C PHE A 276 -29.63 -5.24 0.17
N GLY A 277 -29.97 -6.52 0.29
CA GLY A 277 -31.29 -6.94 0.77
C GLY A 277 -31.45 -6.67 2.26
N ALA A 278 -32.71 -6.57 2.69
CA ALA A 278 -33.08 -6.48 4.10
C ALA A 278 -32.49 -7.67 4.88
N ILE A 279 -31.55 -7.44 5.80
CA ILE A 279 -31.17 -8.50 6.75
C ILE A 279 -32.37 -8.67 7.69
N GLY A 280 -33.15 -9.72 7.44
CA GLY A 280 -34.07 -10.27 8.42
C GLY A 280 -33.26 -10.60 9.67
N GLY A 281 -33.47 -9.81 10.73
CA GLY A 281 -32.66 -9.84 11.93
C GLY A 281 -32.50 -11.26 12.49
N GLY A 282 -31.26 -11.75 12.48
CA GLY A 282 -30.83 -12.75 13.44
C GLY A 282 -30.96 -12.13 14.83
N ALA A 283 -31.83 -12.73 15.66
CA ALA A 283 -32.23 -12.20 16.95
C ALA A 283 -31.04 -11.96 17.89
N ILE A 284 -30.64 -10.71 18.08
CA ILE A 284 -30.05 -10.22 19.33
C ILE A 284 -30.67 -8.84 19.60
N GLY A 285 -31.62 -8.81 20.53
CA GLY A 285 -32.00 -7.63 21.32
C GLY A 285 -32.44 -6.37 20.56
N GLY A 286 -33.74 -6.26 20.29
CA GLY A 286 -34.44 -4.96 20.29
C GLY A 286 -34.47 -4.20 18.96
N GLY A 287 -35.52 -4.43 18.18
CA GLY A 287 -35.93 -3.56 17.07
C GLY A 287 -35.77 -4.22 15.70
N ALA A 288 -36.81 -4.91 15.24
CA ALA A 288 -36.91 -5.32 13.85
C ALA A 288 -37.03 -4.08 12.96
N ILE A 289 -35.93 -3.65 12.34
CA ILE A 289 -36.01 -2.72 11.21
C ILE A 289 -36.51 -3.55 10.01
N ARG A 290 -37.79 -3.40 9.66
CA ARG A 290 -38.28 -3.70 8.31
C ARG A 290 -37.66 -2.67 7.36
N GLY A 291 -36.41 -2.87 6.97
CA GLY A 291 -35.75 -2.02 5.97
C GLY A 291 -35.99 -2.61 4.59
N GLY A 292 -36.40 -1.80 3.61
CA GLY A 292 -36.36 -2.21 2.21
C GLY A 292 -34.90 -2.34 1.73
N ASP A 293 -34.74 -2.58 0.44
CA ASP A 293 -33.43 -2.66 -0.20
C ASP A 293 -32.62 -1.37 0.01
N VAL A 294 -31.33 -1.50 0.33
CA VAL A 294 -30.44 -0.38 0.63
C VAL A 294 -29.23 -0.39 -0.30
N LYS A 295 -28.87 0.77 -0.87
CA LYS A 295 -27.63 0.90 -1.66
C LYS A 295 -26.40 0.90 -0.76
N GLY A 296 -25.36 0.16 -1.15
CA GLY A 296 -24.11 0.04 -0.39
C GLY A 296 -23.46 1.38 -0.06
N ALA A 297 -23.52 2.35 -0.98
CA ALA A 297 -23.03 3.71 -0.78
C ALA A 297 -23.52 4.37 0.51
N THR A 298 -24.75 4.07 0.95
CA THR A 298 -25.34 4.69 2.15
C THR A 298 -24.59 4.39 3.45
N PHE A 299 -23.85 3.27 3.52
CA PHE A 299 -23.07 2.88 4.69
C PHE A 299 -21.57 2.72 4.40
N ILE A 300 -21.16 2.67 3.14
CA ILE A 300 -19.74 2.65 2.73
C ILE A 300 -19.15 4.06 2.73
N ASP A 301 -19.83 5.04 2.15
CA ASP A 301 -19.29 6.40 1.94
C ASP A 301 -18.94 7.10 3.28
N PRO A 302 -19.78 7.02 4.34
CA PRO A 302 -19.45 7.65 5.63
C PRO A 302 -18.18 7.07 6.29
N ILE A 303 -17.87 5.81 6.03
CA ILE A 303 -16.68 5.15 6.55
C ILE A 303 -15.47 5.52 5.71
N TRP A 304 -15.61 5.50 4.39
CA TRP A 304 -14.57 5.92 3.47
C TRP A 304 -14.07 7.34 3.77
N ASP A 305 -14.99 8.29 3.97
CA ASP A 305 -14.66 9.68 4.31
C ASP A 305 -13.85 9.80 5.60
N ARG A 306 -14.13 8.95 6.59
CA ARG A 306 -13.38 8.91 7.85
C ARG A 306 -11.98 8.32 7.67
N VAL A 307 -11.87 7.22 6.93
CA VAL A 307 -10.59 6.49 6.76
C VAL A 307 -9.60 7.34 5.95
N ARG A 308 -10.05 8.00 4.87
CA ARG A 308 -9.16 8.85 4.06
C ARG A 308 -8.60 10.05 4.84
N GLY A 309 -9.38 10.61 5.76
CA GLY A 309 -8.96 11.73 6.62
C GLY A 309 -8.04 11.38 7.79
N PHE A 310 -7.69 10.10 7.99
CA PHE A 310 -6.89 9.68 9.16
C PHE A 310 -5.43 10.13 9.09
N VAL A 311 -4.88 10.68 10.19
CA VAL A 311 -3.47 11.09 10.32
C VAL A 311 -2.84 10.41 11.53
N GLN A 312 -1.54 10.10 11.47
CA GLN A 312 -0.78 9.50 12.57
C GLN A 312 0.28 10.49 13.13
N PRO A 313 -0.13 11.50 13.93
CA PRO A 313 0.80 12.51 14.46
C PRO A 313 1.85 11.92 15.41
N GLU A 314 1.55 10.81 16.09
CA GLU A 314 2.49 10.15 17.00
C GLU A 314 3.71 9.60 16.26
N ARG A 315 3.53 9.06 15.04
CA ARG A 315 4.63 8.57 14.21
C ARG A 315 5.64 9.68 13.89
N GLN A 316 5.16 10.88 13.59
CA GLN A 316 6.03 12.03 13.32
C GLN A 316 6.83 12.43 14.58
N ARG A 317 6.18 12.45 15.76
CA ARG A 317 6.86 12.77 17.03
C ARG A 317 7.95 11.76 17.36
N THR A 318 7.67 10.47 17.24
CA THR A 318 8.67 9.40 17.50
C THR A 318 9.86 9.53 16.57
N MET A 319 9.62 9.78 15.29
CA MET A 319 10.70 9.94 14.32
C MET A 319 11.51 11.24 14.53
N TYR A 320 10.86 12.34 14.94
CA TYR A 320 11.58 13.56 15.32
C TYR A 320 12.48 13.34 16.55
N ALA A 321 11.99 12.64 17.57
CA ALA A 321 12.80 12.29 18.74
C ALA A 321 14.03 11.45 18.36
N ALA A 322 13.90 10.53 17.39
CA ALA A 322 15.02 9.77 16.87
C ALA A 322 16.05 10.64 16.15
N ILE A 323 15.59 11.62 15.35
CA ILE A 323 16.47 12.61 14.69
C ILE A 323 17.22 13.44 15.73
N GLN A 324 16.53 13.93 16.77
CA GLN A 324 17.16 14.71 17.85
C GLN A 324 18.25 13.90 18.57
N ALA A 325 17.96 12.64 18.88
CA ALA A 325 18.91 11.74 19.53
C ALA A 325 20.15 11.49 18.65
N GLU A 326 19.95 11.22 17.36
CA GLU A 326 21.05 10.99 16.43
C GLU A 326 21.90 12.25 16.22
N ALA A 327 21.27 13.41 16.01
CA ALA A 327 21.96 14.69 15.87
C ALA A 327 22.79 15.01 17.12
N GLY A 328 22.22 14.82 18.32
CA GLY A 328 22.94 15.00 19.58
C GLY A 328 24.17 14.08 19.68
N GLN A 329 24.05 12.82 19.26
CA GLN A 329 25.13 11.85 19.28
C GLN A 329 26.24 12.16 18.26
N LYS A 330 25.90 12.50 17.02
CA LYS A 330 26.87 12.66 15.91
C LYS A 330 27.46 14.07 15.82
N LEU A 331 26.69 15.11 16.15
CA LEU A 331 27.11 16.52 15.98
C LEU A 331 27.55 17.19 17.29
N GLY A 332 27.14 16.64 18.44
CA GLY A 332 27.28 17.29 19.74
C GLY A 332 26.18 18.34 20.00
N PRO A 333 25.95 18.73 21.26
CA PRO A 333 24.73 19.42 21.69
C PRO A 333 24.51 20.78 21.01
N GLU A 334 25.54 21.63 20.91
CA GLU A 334 25.42 22.97 20.33
C GLU A 334 25.14 22.92 18.83
N LYS A 335 25.89 22.09 18.09
CA LYS A 335 25.68 21.91 16.65
C LYS A 335 24.36 21.22 16.34
N ALA A 336 23.95 20.26 17.17
CA ALA A 336 22.65 19.61 17.04
C ALA A 336 21.49 20.61 17.20
N ALA A 337 21.57 21.51 18.19
CA ALA A 337 20.54 22.54 18.39
C ALA A 337 20.41 23.47 17.17
N ALA A 338 21.54 23.94 16.62
CA ALA A 338 21.55 24.77 15.42
C ALA A 338 21.02 24.01 14.20
N PHE A 339 21.45 22.76 14.01
CA PHE A 339 21.00 21.89 12.92
C PHE A 339 19.49 21.66 12.95
N LEU A 340 18.93 21.32 14.13
CA LEU A 340 17.49 21.08 14.31
C LEU A 340 16.67 22.34 14.04
N ALA A 341 17.18 23.52 14.43
CA ALA A 341 16.51 24.79 14.13
C ALA A 341 16.42 25.06 12.61
N GLU A 342 17.44 24.70 11.83
CA GLU A 342 17.39 24.78 10.37
C GLU A 342 16.46 23.71 9.76
N LEU A 343 16.50 22.49 10.28
CA LEU A 343 15.60 21.40 9.87
C LEU A 343 14.13 21.79 10.04
N ASP A 344 13.78 22.45 11.15
CA ASP A 344 12.41 22.90 11.43
C ASP A 344 11.96 24.02 10.47
N LYS A 345 12.86 24.93 10.09
CA LYS A 345 12.57 25.97 9.08
C LYS A 345 12.17 25.35 7.74
N LEU A 346 12.84 24.28 7.31
CA LEU A 346 12.48 23.54 6.09
C LEU A 346 11.09 22.88 6.16
N GLY A 347 10.64 22.51 7.36
CA GLY A 347 9.29 21.99 7.58
C GLY A 347 8.20 23.06 7.38
N THR A 348 8.45 24.30 7.80
CA THR A 348 7.48 25.41 7.71
C THR A 348 7.32 25.98 6.29
N GLN A 349 8.38 25.97 5.48
CA GLN A 349 8.34 26.47 4.09
C GLN A 349 7.46 25.61 3.17
N SER A 350 7.32 24.31 3.46
CA SER A 350 6.40 23.42 2.75
C SER A 350 4.92 23.69 3.08
N ALA A 351 4.61 24.32 4.22
CA ALA A 351 3.23 24.65 4.61
C ALA A 351 2.73 25.97 3.99
N THR A 352 3.65 26.85 3.58
CA THR A 352 3.35 28.15 2.96
C THR A 352 3.49 28.16 1.43
N GLY A 353 4.10 27.13 0.84
CA GLY A 353 4.27 26.96 -0.61
C GLY A 353 3.07 26.36 -1.33
N LYS A 354 1.93 27.06 -1.40
CA LYS A 354 0.92 26.80 -2.45
C LYS A 354 1.30 27.58 -3.72
N ALA A 355 1.12 26.92 -4.86
CA ALA A 355 1.07 27.46 -6.22
C ALA A 355 2.41 27.74 -6.93
N ARG A 356 3.01 26.70 -7.53
CA ARG A 356 3.63 26.81 -8.87
C ARG A 356 3.83 25.41 -9.51
N GLN A 357 3.03 25.18 -10.57
CA GLN A 357 3.28 24.36 -11.78
C GLN A 357 3.53 22.84 -11.58
N ALA A 358 2.96 21.92 -12.36
CA ALA A 358 2.53 21.90 -13.77
C ALA A 358 1.19 21.13 -13.92
N ALA A 359 0.22 21.51 -14.76
CA ALA A 359 0.22 21.56 -16.23
C ALA A 359 0.46 20.17 -16.86
#